data_AF-A0A3D1PA09-F1
#
_entry.id   AF-A0A3D1PA09-F1
#
_cell.length_a   1.000
_cell.length_b   1.000
_cell.length_c   1.000
_cell.angle_alpha   90.00
_cell.angle_beta   90.00
_cell.angle_gamma   90.00
#
_symmetry.space_group_name_H-M   'P 1'
#
loop_
_entity.id
_entity.type
_entity.pdbx_description
1 polymer ?
#
loop_
_entity_poly.entity_id
_entity_poly.type
_entity_poly.pdbx_seq_one_letter_code
_entity_poly.pdbx_strand_id
1 'polypeptide(L)'
;MTFSASLTNTSNGVVAQPPEIEAGTLTIYQLYDIGDEIDLNLAQSCLAEPKAYRSTPPRVRQSESIQIAQPPVRVELGTVAVTLEGMPLNGKLRASIYDLGAVAIAAELSLPELTSWATVADLLGDTLDPLEALLPRFLSALEELERILQGAIALPRRAAIVEDYRVIIVERLAGNNNITAMSEHPLVKASLLGEQRQLSHSAMGLIVSMSYYPNDLALLSWNGALLIEPEPLAAATAVALIEFANVQLLLMRTYDAELDTQLPQMYQRIAREQQRFELPLVRRYSQLLHDVQRLVAEVTQVTERVDNALKVTDDVYWNRLYSALLNVLRVDVWRDGVEHKLALIRETYSMLHAEADAERASALEWTVVLLILFEIVMALLRH
;
A
#
# COMPACT_ATOMS: atom_id res chain seq x y z
N MET A 1 25.07 -71.49 -2.05
CA MET A 1 24.05 -70.75 -1.28
C MET A 1 24.44 -69.28 -1.33
N THR A 2 23.92 -68.58 -2.33
CA THR A 2 24.28 -67.21 -2.68
C THR A 2 23.17 -66.30 -2.17
N PHE A 3 23.51 -65.42 -1.23
CA PHE A 3 22.65 -64.36 -0.73
C PHE A 3 22.40 -63.35 -1.86
N SER A 4 21.14 -63.22 -2.28
CA SER A 4 20.71 -62.16 -3.19
C SER A 4 20.19 -60.99 -2.35
N ALA A 5 20.92 -59.88 -2.36
CA ALA A 5 20.50 -58.63 -1.76
C ALA A 5 19.47 -57.97 -2.67
N SER A 6 18.22 -57.89 -2.20
CA SER A 6 17.18 -57.07 -2.82
C SER A 6 17.49 -55.59 -2.56
N LEU A 7 17.97 -54.91 -3.58
CA LEU A 7 18.03 -53.45 -3.65
C LEU A 7 16.61 -52.90 -3.57
N THR A 8 16.26 -52.28 -2.45
CA THR A 8 15.07 -51.43 -2.32
C THR A 8 15.26 -50.22 -3.23
N ASN A 9 14.52 -50.24 -4.33
CA ASN A 9 14.39 -49.18 -5.30
C ASN A 9 13.83 -47.92 -4.60
N THR A 10 14.61 -46.85 -4.52
CA THR A 10 14.16 -45.51 -4.13
C THR A 10 13.18 -45.02 -5.18
N SER A 11 11.88 -45.20 -4.94
CA SER A 11 10.81 -44.60 -5.72
C SER A 11 10.90 -43.07 -5.60
N ASN A 12 11.09 -42.39 -6.72
CA ASN A 12 10.84 -40.96 -6.90
C ASN A 12 9.50 -40.61 -6.23
N GLY A 13 9.54 -39.77 -5.19
CA GLY A 13 8.35 -39.30 -4.48
C GLY A 13 7.54 -38.39 -5.39
N VAL A 14 6.60 -38.95 -6.14
CA VAL A 14 5.56 -38.19 -6.83
C VAL A 14 4.69 -37.59 -5.73
N VAL A 15 4.84 -36.29 -5.48
CA VAL A 15 3.91 -35.55 -4.63
C VAL A 15 2.52 -35.71 -5.26
N ALA A 16 1.56 -36.22 -4.50
CA ALA A 16 0.20 -36.43 -5.00
C ALA A 16 -0.38 -35.12 -5.53
N GLN A 17 -1.14 -35.16 -6.63
CA GLN A 17 -1.73 -33.95 -7.18
C GLN A 17 -2.67 -33.30 -6.17
N PRO A 18 -2.59 -31.96 -6.00
CA PRO A 18 -3.49 -31.25 -5.10
C PRO A 18 -4.91 -31.25 -5.67
N PRO A 19 -5.94 -31.24 -4.80
CA PRO A 19 -7.33 -31.23 -5.24
C PRO A 19 -7.64 -29.99 -6.09
N GLU A 20 -8.49 -30.14 -7.10
CA GLU A 20 -8.93 -29.04 -7.96
C GLU A 20 -9.86 -28.07 -7.21
N ILE A 21 -9.97 -26.84 -7.72
CA ILE A 21 -10.83 -25.80 -7.16
C ILE A 21 -12.23 -25.95 -7.76
N GLU A 22 -13.21 -26.35 -6.94
CA GLU A 22 -14.62 -26.44 -7.37
C GLU A 22 -15.29 -25.07 -7.43
N ALA A 23 -14.97 -24.19 -6.49
CA ALA A 23 -15.47 -22.84 -6.44
C ALA A 23 -14.38 -21.90 -5.93
N GLY A 24 -14.16 -20.82 -6.67
CA GLY A 24 -13.24 -19.79 -6.26
C GLY A 24 -13.39 -18.53 -7.09
N THR A 25 -12.76 -17.48 -6.61
CA THR A 25 -12.82 -16.14 -7.16
C THR A 25 -11.40 -15.59 -7.32
N LEU A 26 -11.08 -15.11 -8.51
CA LEU A 26 -9.90 -14.30 -8.79
C LEU A 26 -10.25 -12.83 -8.63
N THR A 27 -9.62 -12.15 -7.68
CA THR A 27 -9.73 -10.70 -7.51
C THR A 27 -8.48 -10.02 -8.02
N ILE A 28 -8.63 -9.08 -8.95
CA ILE A 28 -7.53 -8.30 -9.52
C ILE A 28 -7.71 -6.85 -9.14
N TYR A 29 -6.71 -6.28 -8.48
CA TYR A 29 -6.69 -4.91 -8.00
C TYR A 29 -5.85 -4.02 -8.90
N GLN A 30 -6.30 -2.78 -9.04
CA GLN A 30 -5.44 -1.66 -9.37
C GLN A 30 -5.77 -0.50 -8.44
N LEU A 31 -4.73 0.07 -7.82
CA LEU A 31 -4.84 1.08 -6.80
C LEU A 31 -4.22 2.38 -7.29
N TYR A 32 -4.92 3.47 -7.03
CA TYR A 32 -4.58 4.81 -7.49
C TYR A 32 -4.62 5.80 -6.34
N ASP A 33 -3.67 6.72 -6.31
CA ASP A 33 -3.72 7.91 -5.47
C ASP A 33 -4.24 9.06 -6.35
N ILE A 34 -5.36 9.66 -5.93
CA ILE A 34 -6.07 10.70 -6.68
C ILE A 34 -6.12 12.05 -5.97
N GLY A 35 -5.50 12.18 -4.79
CA GLY A 35 -5.48 13.42 -4.01
C GLY A 35 -4.98 13.20 -2.59
N ASP A 36 -4.97 14.26 -1.78
CA ASP A 36 -4.45 14.15 -0.40
C ASP A 36 -5.47 13.53 0.56
N GLU A 37 -6.72 14.00 0.51
CA GLU A 37 -7.79 13.50 1.37
C GLU A 37 -9.10 13.42 0.57
N ILE A 38 -9.94 12.44 0.88
CA ILE A 38 -11.29 12.33 0.34
C ILE A 38 -12.29 12.41 1.47
N ASP A 39 -13.17 13.42 1.44
CA ASP A 39 -14.31 13.46 2.35
C ASP A 39 -15.27 12.32 1.99
N LEU A 40 -15.20 11.23 2.76
CA LEU A 40 -16.01 10.04 2.52
C LEU A 40 -17.52 10.28 2.67
N ASN A 41 -17.94 11.27 3.47
CA ASN A 41 -19.36 11.61 3.59
C ASN A 41 -19.87 12.32 2.35
N LEU A 42 -19.07 13.25 1.82
CA LEU A 42 -19.38 13.94 0.57
C LEU A 42 -19.29 12.97 -0.60
N ALA A 43 -18.27 12.12 -0.65
CA ALA A 43 -18.12 11.06 -1.66
C ALA A 43 -19.35 10.15 -1.70
N GLN A 44 -19.81 9.65 -0.55
CA GLN A 44 -21.01 8.82 -0.46
C GLN A 44 -22.26 9.58 -0.98
N SER A 45 -22.38 10.87 -0.68
CA SER A 45 -23.49 11.70 -1.15
C SER A 45 -23.46 11.92 -2.67
N CYS A 46 -22.28 12.10 -3.26
CA CYS A 46 -22.09 12.25 -4.71
C CYS A 46 -22.41 10.97 -5.50
N LEU A 47 -22.28 9.81 -4.87
CA LEU A 47 -22.47 8.49 -5.49
C LEU A 47 -23.90 7.92 -5.32
N ALA A 48 -24.83 8.69 -4.78
CA ALA A 48 -26.08 8.23 -4.17
C ALA A 48 -27.20 7.72 -5.12
N GLU A 49 -26.94 7.40 -6.40
CA GLU A 49 -27.88 6.64 -7.25
C GLU A 49 -27.18 5.48 -7.99
N PRO A 50 -27.53 4.19 -7.76
CA PRO A 50 -27.96 3.53 -6.53
C PRO A 50 -27.02 2.35 -6.17
N LYS A 51 -25.71 2.59 -5.93
CA LYS A 51 -24.72 1.50 -5.70
C LYS A 51 -23.56 1.77 -4.70
N ALA A 52 -23.60 2.85 -3.93
CA ALA A 52 -22.55 3.19 -2.97
C ALA A 52 -22.94 2.93 -1.51
N TYR A 53 -22.12 2.19 -0.77
CA TYR A 53 -22.30 1.91 0.65
C TYR A 53 -20.97 1.98 1.42
N ARG A 54 -20.99 2.42 2.68
CA ARG A 54 -19.82 2.31 3.56
C ARG A 54 -19.61 0.83 3.88
N SER A 55 -18.46 0.28 3.49
CA SER A 55 -18.13 -1.12 3.78
C SER A 55 -17.12 -1.19 4.90
N THR A 56 -17.59 -1.53 6.09
CA THR A 56 -16.69 -2.00 7.15
C THR A 56 -16.30 -3.45 6.86
N PRO A 57 -15.08 -3.91 7.19
CA PRO A 57 -14.78 -5.34 7.20
C PRO A 57 -15.90 -6.10 7.92
N PRO A 58 -16.44 -7.18 7.33
CA PRO A 58 -17.53 -7.92 7.96
C PRO A 58 -17.09 -8.41 9.35
N ARG A 59 -18.01 -8.35 10.30
CA ARG A 59 -17.75 -8.77 11.68
C ARG A 59 -17.60 -10.29 11.72
N VAL A 60 -16.38 -10.79 11.88
CA VAL A 60 -16.09 -12.22 12.05
C VAL A 60 -15.79 -12.47 13.51
N ARG A 61 -16.55 -13.40 14.11
CA ARG A 61 -16.33 -14.03 15.42
C ARG A 61 -16.00 -13.03 16.54
N GLN A 62 -17.03 -12.66 17.30
CA GLN A 62 -17.04 -11.68 18.41
C GLN A 62 -16.96 -10.21 17.94
N SER A 63 -17.58 -9.32 18.71
CA SER A 63 -17.66 -7.88 18.42
C SER A 63 -16.25 -7.25 18.43
N GLU A 64 -15.94 -6.46 17.39
CA GLU A 64 -14.79 -5.53 17.32
C GLU A 64 -13.39 -6.13 17.04
N SER A 65 -13.28 -7.26 16.31
CA SER A 65 -11.97 -7.87 15.99
C SER A 65 -11.04 -6.99 15.14
N ILE A 66 -11.58 -6.17 14.20
CA ILE A 66 -10.81 -5.24 13.35
C ILE A 66 -11.63 -3.97 13.11
N GLN A 67 -11.02 -2.79 13.29
CA GLN A 67 -11.62 -1.51 12.95
C GLN A 67 -10.69 -0.70 12.04
N ILE A 68 -11.10 -0.51 10.79
CA ILE A 68 -10.57 0.58 9.97
C ILE A 68 -11.20 1.86 10.54
N ALA A 69 -10.36 2.83 10.95
CA ALA A 69 -10.81 4.02 11.66
C ALA A 69 -11.87 4.79 10.85
N GLN A 70 -11.68 4.86 9.53
CA GLN A 70 -12.68 5.29 8.57
C GLN A 70 -12.92 4.20 7.53
N PRO A 71 -14.02 3.42 7.64
CA PRO A 71 -14.34 2.41 6.65
C PRO A 71 -14.49 3.03 5.25
N PRO A 72 -13.90 2.42 4.21
CA PRO A 72 -13.96 2.95 2.86
C PRO A 72 -15.39 2.95 2.31
N VAL A 73 -15.67 3.86 1.37
CA VAL A 73 -16.89 3.84 0.58
C VAL A 73 -16.71 2.84 -0.55
N ARG A 74 -17.51 1.77 -0.58
CA ARG A 74 -17.52 0.81 -1.68
C ARG A 74 -18.63 1.12 -2.66
N VAL A 75 -18.31 0.99 -3.94
CA VAL A 75 -19.24 1.23 -5.06
C VAL A 75 -19.17 0.05 -6.00
N GLU A 76 -20.33 -0.52 -6.34
CA GLU A 76 -20.42 -1.48 -7.43
C GLU A 76 -20.45 -0.76 -8.79
N LEU A 77 -19.47 -1.02 -9.63
CA LEU A 77 -19.27 -0.37 -10.93
C LEU A 77 -19.91 -1.16 -12.10
N GLY A 78 -20.54 -2.30 -11.80
CA GLY A 78 -21.24 -3.14 -12.77
C GLY A 78 -20.61 -4.52 -12.95
N THR A 79 -20.91 -5.16 -14.06
CA THR A 79 -20.40 -6.49 -14.41
C THR A 79 -19.27 -6.38 -15.42
N VAL A 80 -18.32 -7.30 -15.35
CA VAL A 80 -17.21 -7.41 -16.29
C VAL A 80 -17.09 -8.83 -16.81
N ALA A 81 -16.72 -8.96 -18.08
CA ALA A 81 -16.45 -10.24 -18.71
C ALA A 81 -15.14 -10.11 -19.49
N VAL A 82 -14.24 -11.07 -19.30
CA VAL A 82 -12.94 -11.15 -19.97
C VAL A 82 -12.79 -12.56 -20.52
N THR A 83 -12.24 -12.69 -21.73
CA THR A 83 -11.93 -14.00 -22.31
C THR A 83 -10.42 -14.11 -22.47
N LEU A 84 -9.81 -15.08 -21.78
CA LEU A 84 -8.38 -15.34 -21.79
C LEU A 84 -8.12 -16.69 -22.46
N GLU A 85 -7.45 -16.71 -23.61
CA GLU A 85 -7.20 -17.95 -24.38
C GLU A 85 -8.43 -18.89 -24.54
N GLY A 86 -9.62 -18.30 -24.69
CA GLY A 86 -10.88 -19.05 -24.83
C GLY A 86 -11.56 -19.45 -23.52
N MET A 87 -10.99 -19.10 -22.36
CA MET A 87 -11.61 -19.21 -21.05
C MET A 87 -12.41 -17.93 -20.73
N PRO A 88 -13.75 -17.98 -20.71
CA PRO A 88 -14.57 -16.85 -20.30
C PRO A 88 -14.58 -16.73 -18.78
N LEU A 89 -14.15 -15.58 -18.28
CA LEU A 89 -14.23 -15.19 -16.88
C LEU A 89 -15.27 -14.08 -16.75
N ASN A 90 -16.30 -14.33 -15.95
CA ASN A 90 -17.36 -13.35 -15.68
C ASN A 90 -17.29 -12.93 -14.22
N GLY A 91 -17.64 -11.68 -13.97
CA GLY A 91 -17.48 -11.11 -12.66
C GLY A 91 -18.11 -9.75 -12.47
N LYS A 92 -17.72 -9.12 -11.38
CA LYS A 92 -18.15 -7.78 -10.99
C LYS A 92 -16.96 -6.84 -10.91
N LEU A 93 -17.22 -5.58 -11.19
CA LEU A 93 -16.28 -4.50 -10.97
C LEU A 93 -16.75 -3.71 -9.74
N ARG A 94 -15.82 -3.41 -8.83
CA ARG A 94 -16.07 -2.55 -7.68
C ARG A 94 -14.95 -1.55 -7.48
N ALA A 95 -15.24 -0.47 -6.78
CA ALA A 95 -14.24 0.45 -6.27
C ALA A 95 -14.38 0.59 -4.74
N SER A 96 -13.26 0.73 -4.06
CA SER A 96 -13.16 1.15 -2.66
C SER A 96 -12.47 2.50 -2.62
N ILE A 97 -13.11 3.49 -1.99
CA ILE A 97 -12.61 4.86 -1.84
C ILE A 97 -12.18 5.03 -0.38
N TYR A 98 -10.91 5.37 -0.17
CA TYR A 98 -10.31 5.60 1.13
C TYR A 98 -10.20 7.10 1.40
N ASP A 99 -10.35 7.50 2.66
CA ASP A 99 -10.18 8.89 3.09
C ASP A 99 -8.76 9.39 2.84
N LEU A 100 -7.78 8.48 2.81
CA LEU A 100 -6.37 8.73 2.51
C LEU A 100 -6.05 9.14 1.06
N GLY A 101 -7.03 9.57 0.26
CA GLY A 101 -6.75 9.96 -1.14
C GLY A 101 -6.71 8.81 -2.15
N ALA A 102 -6.85 7.56 -1.68
CA ALA A 102 -6.67 6.37 -2.51
C ALA A 102 -8.00 5.77 -3.00
N VAL A 103 -7.98 5.24 -4.22
CA VAL A 103 -9.06 4.45 -4.82
C VAL A 103 -8.51 3.11 -5.28
N ALA A 104 -9.08 2.01 -4.76
CA ALA A 104 -8.78 0.66 -5.21
C ALA A 104 -9.92 0.16 -6.11
N ILE A 105 -9.63 -0.12 -7.37
CA ILE A 105 -10.58 -0.73 -8.31
C ILE A 105 -10.28 -2.23 -8.37
N ALA A 106 -11.30 -3.05 -8.24
CA ALA A 106 -11.18 -4.51 -8.22
C ALA A 106 -12.14 -5.18 -9.19
N ALA A 107 -11.63 -6.10 -10.01
CA ALA A 107 -12.44 -7.07 -10.74
C ALA A 107 -12.48 -8.38 -9.97
N GLU A 108 -13.68 -8.82 -9.59
CA GLU A 108 -13.94 -10.10 -8.92
C GLU A 108 -14.50 -11.08 -9.94
N LEU A 109 -13.64 -11.93 -10.47
CA LEU A 109 -13.92 -12.89 -11.54
C LEU A 109 -14.14 -14.29 -10.96
N SER A 110 -15.26 -14.92 -11.27
CA SER A 110 -15.50 -16.31 -10.86
C SER A 110 -14.61 -17.26 -11.67
N LEU A 111 -13.90 -18.15 -10.98
CA LEU A 111 -13.14 -19.21 -11.61
C LEU A 111 -14.10 -20.28 -12.19
N PRO A 112 -13.75 -20.93 -13.31
CA PRO A 112 -14.48 -22.10 -13.80
C PRO A 112 -14.54 -23.21 -12.75
N GLU A 113 -15.60 -24.03 -12.79
CA GLU A 113 -15.65 -25.24 -11.96
C GLU A 113 -14.48 -26.18 -12.30
N LEU A 114 -13.90 -26.81 -11.27
CA LEU A 114 -12.76 -27.73 -11.39
C LEU A 114 -11.52 -27.05 -12.00
N THR A 115 -11.22 -25.83 -11.53
CA THR A 115 -10.02 -25.10 -11.94
C THR A 115 -8.77 -25.78 -11.41
N SER A 116 -7.81 -26.03 -12.30
CA SER A 116 -6.52 -26.63 -11.96
C SER A 116 -5.54 -25.61 -11.39
N TRP A 117 -4.54 -26.07 -10.63
CA TRP A 117 -3.46 -25.21 -10.11
C TRP A 117 -2.54 -24.65 -11.20
N ALA A 118 -2.43 -25.33 -12.35
CA ALA A 118 -1.73 -24.80 -13.51
C ALA A 118 -2.47 -23.59 -14.09
N THR A 119 -3.81 -23.67 -14.18
CA THR A 119 -4.64 -22.54 -14.57
C THR A 119 -4.51 -21.36 -13.60
N VAL A 120 -4.46 -21.62 -12.29
CA VAL A 120 -4.18 -20.58 -11.30
C VAL A 120 -2.82 -19.92 -11.55
N ALA A 121 -1.78 -20.71 -11.84
CA ALA A 121 -0.47 -20.20 -12.18
C ALA A 121 -0.52 -19.29 -13.43
N ASP A 122 -1.27 -19.70 -14.45
CA ASP A 122 -1.42 -18.89 -15.68
C ASP A 122 -2.15 -17.57 -15.44
N LEU A 123 -3.17 -17.57 -14.58
CA LEU A 123 -3.95 -16.38 -14.22
C LEU A 123 -3.17 -15.40 -13.33
N LEU A 124 -2.26 -15.90 -12.50
CA LEU A 124 -1.43 -15.10 -11.60
C LEU A 124 -0.07 -14.70 -12.20
N GLY A 125 0.38 -15.42 -13.23
CA GLY A 125 1.57 -15.11 -14.01
C GLY A 125 1.29 -14.20 -15.19
N ASP A 126 2.30 -14.05 -16.06
CA ASP A 126 2.27 -13.15 -17.20
C ASP A 126 1.65 -13.79 -18.46
N THR A 127 1.32 -15.08 -18.43
CA THR A 127 0.87 -15.83 -19.62
C THR A 127 -0.55 -15.46 -20.04
N LEU A 128 -1.46 -15.29 -19.08
CA LEU A 128 -2.86 -14.92 -19.34
C LEU A 128 -3.22 -13.53 -18.80
N ASP A 129 -2.24 -12.68 -18.49
CA ASP A 129 -2.40 -11.49 -17.63
C ASP A 129 -3.76 -10.77 -17.82
N PRO A 130 -4.74 -11.03 -16.94
CA PRO A 130 -6.08 -10.48 -17.11
C PRO A 130 -6.12 -8.98 -16.83
N LEU A 131 -5.13 -8.44 -16.13
CA LEU A 131 -5.04 -7.02 -15.83
C LEU A 131 -4.93 -6.20 -17.11
N GLU A 132 -4.14 -6.67 -18.10
CA GLU A 132 -3.98 -5.98 -19.39
C GLU A 132 -5.33 -5.83 -20.11
N ALA A 133 -6.15 -6.88 -20.12
CA ALA A 133 -7.48 -6.85 -20.71
C ALA A 133 -8.48 -5.97 -19.93
N LEU A 134 -8.29 -5.83 -18.61
CA LEU A 134 -9.14 -5.05 -17.72
C LEU A 134 -8.76 -3.57 -17.66
N LEU A 135 -7.52 -3.22 -17.98
CA LEU A 135 -6.95 -1.88 -17.79
C LEU A 135 -7.82 -0.75 -18.40
N PRO A 136 -8.36 -0.86 -19.64
CA PRO A 136 -9.22 0.17 -20.19
C PRO A 136 -10.51 0.39 -19.38
N ARG A 137 -11.05 -0.68 -18.78
CA ARG A 137 -12.24 -0.61 -17.92
C ARG A 137 -11.92 0.02 -16.58
N PHE A 138 -10.75 -0.29 -16.01
CA PHE A 138 -10.31 0.29 -14.75
C PHE A 138 -10.07 1.79 -14.89
N LEU A 139 -9.37 2.21 -15.95
CA LEU A 139 -9.14 3.64 -16.24
C LEU A 139 -10.44 4.40 -16.49
N SER A 140 -11.35 3.84 -17.29
CA SER A 140 -12.66 4.48 -17.53
C SER A 140 -13.47 4.63 -16.24
N ALA A 141 -13.44 3.64 -15.35
CA ALA A 141 -14.11 3.72 -14.06
C ALA A 141 -13.44 4.75 -13.13
N LEU A 142 -12.11 4.81 -13.12
CA LEU A 142 -11.36 5.80 -12.35
C LEU A 142 -11.69 7.24 -12.80
N GLU A 143 -11.67 7.50 -14.11
CA GLU A 143 -12.00 8.81 -14.67
C GLU A 143 -13.43 9.25 -14.33
N GLU A 144 -14.38 8.31 -14.35
CA GLU A 144 -15.74 8.58 -13.92
C GLU A 144 -15.82 8.91 -12.43
N LEU A 145 -15.13 8.14 -11.58
CA LEU A 145 -15.06 8.38 -10.14
C LEU A 145 -14.42 9.74 -9.83
N GLU A 146 -13.28 10.08 -10.43
CA GLU A 146 -12.64 11.39 -10.24
C GLU A 146 -13.57 12.54 -10.62
N ARG A 147 -14.32 12.41 -11.72
CA ARG A 147 -15.30 13.42 -12.14
C ARG A 147 -16.44 13.58 -11.13
N ILE A 148 -16.96 12.47 -10.60
CA ILE A 148 -18.05 12.48 -9.61
C ILE A 148 -17.55 13.02 -8.26
N LEU A 149 -16.33 12.65 -7.86
CA LEU A 149 -15.74 12.95 -6.57
C LEU A 149 -14.96 14.26 -6.54
N GLN A 150 -14.91 15.02 -7.62
CA GLN A 150 -14.11 16.25 -7.74
C GLN A 150 -14.30 17.22 -6.55
N GLY A 151 -15.53 17.35 -6.05
CA GLY A 151 -15.84 18.22 -4.90
C GLY A 151 -15.48 17.64 -3.53
N ALA A 152 -15.23 16.33 -3.45
CA ALA A 152 -14.88 15.60 -2.24
C ALA A 152 -13.38 15.40 -2.05
N ILE A 153 -12.59 15.57 -3.12
CA ILE A 153 -11.13 15.37 -3.10
C ILE A 153 -10.42 16.68 -2.72
N ALA A 154 -9.66 16.65 -1.64
CA ALA A 154 -8.71 17.68 -1.28
C ALA A 154 -7.45 17.57 -2.14
N LEU A 155 -7.04 18.70 -2.75
CA LEU A 155 -5.91 18.77 -3.68
C LEU A 155 -5.92 17.66 -4.76
N PRO A 156 -6.93 17.64 -5.65
CA PRO A 156 -7.07 16.59 -6.66
C PRO A 156 -5.83 16.48 -7.54
N ARG A 157 -5.19 15.31 -7.51
CA ARG A 157 -4.00 15.00 -8.30
C ARG A 157 -3.85 13.50 -8.40
N ARG A 158 -3.90 12.98 -9.63
CA ARG A 158 -3.55 11.58 -9.89
C ARG A 158 -2.03 11.40 -9.82
N ALA A 159 -1.56 10.56 -8.91
CA ALA A 159 -0.16 10.17 -8.85
C ALA A 159 0.21 9.29 -10.06
N ALA A 160 1.49 9.31 -10.44
CA ALA A 160 1.99 8.44 -11.50
C ALA A 160 2.22 6.99 -11.03
N ILE A 161 2.42 6.80 -9.71
CA ILE A 161 2.57 5.48 -9.11
C ILE A 161 1.19 4.83 -9.02
N VAL A 162 1.15 3.58 -9.46
CA VAL A 162 -0.02 2.70 -9.45
C VAL A 162 0.46 1.36 -8.89
N GLU A 163 -0.34 0.74 -8.04
CA GLU A 163 -0.08 -0.60 -7.54
C GLU A 163 -1.11 -1.58 -8.10
N ASP A 164 -0.67 -2.80 -8.38
CA ASP A 164 -1.55 -3.92 -8.73
C ASP A 164 -1.31 -5.10 -7.78
N TYR A 165 -2.36 -5.87 -7.55
CA TYR A 165 -2.29 -7.05 -6.68
C TYR A 165 -3.36 -8.06 -7.08
N ARG A 166 -3.05 -9.35 -6.95
CA ARG A 166 -3.97 -10.44 -7.33
C ARG A 166 -4.28 -11.33 -6.12
N VAL A 167 -5.54 -11.70 -5.94
CA VAL A 167 -5.97 -12.58 -4.84
C VAL A 167 -6.81 -13.72 -5.39
N ILE A 168 -6.39 -14.95 -5.17
CA ILE A 168 -7.20 -16.13 -5.40
C ILE A 168 -7.90 -16.50 -4.10
N ILE A 169 -9.22 -16.59 -4.13
CA ILE A 169 -10.05 -17.02 -3.01
C ILE A 169 -10.64 -18.37 -3.40
N VAL A 170 -10.25 -19.41 -2.69
CA VAL A 170 -10.75 -20.77 -2.84
C VAL A 170 -11.83 -20.99 -1.80
N GLU A 171 -13.07 -21.00 -2.26
CA GLU A 171 -14.26 -21.19 -1.43
C GLU A 171 -14.51 -22.68 -1.19
N ARG A 172 -14.21 -23.52 -2.20
CA ARG A 172 -14.36 -24.97 -2.13
C ARG A 172 -13.36 -25.70 -3.01
N LEU A 173 -12.78 -26.75 -2.45
CA LEU A 173 -11.88 -27.69 -3.11
C LEU A 173 -12.56 -29.04 -3.31
N ALA A 174 -12.18 -29.76 -4.36
CA ALA A 174 -12.72 -31.06 -4.69
C ALA A 174 -12.30 -32.14 -3.68
N GLY A 175 -13.28 -32.87 -3.12
CA GLY A 175 -13.03 -34.03 -2.25
C GLY A 175 -12.70 -33.69 -0.79
N ASN A 176 -12.06 -34.64 -0.08
CA ASN A 176 -11.63 -34.45 1.32
C ASN A 176 -10.20 -33.89 1.36
N ASN A 177 -10.06 -32.69 1.94
CA ASN A 177 -8.87 -31.87 1.75
C ASN A 177 -8.07 -31.78 3.05
N ASN A 178 -6.78 -32.12 2.96
CA ASN A 178 -5.82 -31.83 4.02
C ASN A 178 -5.16 -30.47 3.72
N ILE A 179 -5.72 -29.39 4.28
CA ILE A 179 -5.24 -28.03 4.03
C ILE A 179 -3.80 -27.83 4.55
N THR A 180 -3.43 -28.51 5.65
CA THR A 180 -2.05 -28.50 6.14
C THR A 180 -1.06 -29.11 5.14
N ALA A 181 -1.47 -30.10 4.34
CA ALA A 181 -0.61 -30.61 3.27
C ALA A 181 -0.50 -29.63 2.09
N MET A 182 -1.53 -28.81 1.86
CA MET A 182 -1.52 -27.79 0.80
C MET A 182 -0.58 -26.64 1.11
N SER A 183 -0.42 -26.30 2.39
CA SER A 183 0.46 -25.21 2.82
C SER A 183 1.92 -25.44 2.48
N GLU A 184 2.34 -26.68 2.25
CA GLU A 184 3.70 -27.07 1.83
C GLU A 184 3.76 -27.67 0.42
N HIS A 185 2.64 -27.67 -0.30
CA HIS A 185 2.56 -28.32 -1.59
C HIS A 185 3.29 -27.50 -2.67
N PRO A 186 4.31 -28.04 -3.37
CA PRO A 186 5.13 -27.27 -4.30
C PRO A 186 4.34 -26.63 -5.45
N LEU A 187 3.35 -27.34 -6.02
CA LEU A 187 2.50 -26.79 -7.10
C LEU A 187 1.57 -25.67 -6.62
N VAL A 188 1.06 -25.76 -5.38
CA VAL A 188 0.18 -24.72 -4.80
C VAL A 188 1.00 -23.45 -4.60
N LYS A 189 2.18 -23.58 -3.98
CA LYS A 189 3.13 -22.48 -3.83
C LYS A 189 3.61 -21.91 -5.16
N ALA A 190 3.90 -22.75 -6.14
CA ALA A 190 4.30 -22.32 -7.49
C ALA A 190 3.20 -21.49 -8.16
N SER A 191 1.95 -21.96 -8.07
CA SER A 191 0.82 -21.27 -8.70
C SER A 191 0.61 -19.85 -8.16
N LEU A 192 0.83 -19.62 -6.86
CA LEU A 192 0.75 -18.28 -6.27
C LEU A 192 1.77 -17.32 -6.89
N LEU A 193 2.96 -17.83 -7.26
CA LEU A 193 4.00 -17.02 -7.90
C LEU A 193 3.82 -16.92 -9.42
N GLY A 194 2.73 -17.46 -9.97
CA GLY A 194 2.52 -17.52 -11.42
C GLY A 194 3.37 -18.58 -12.13
N GLU A 195 3.92 -19.53 -11.39
CA GLU A 195 4.86 -20.54 -11.92
C GLU A 195 4.19 -21.91 -12.05
N GLN A 196 4.32 -22.54 -13.21
CA GLN A 196 3.89 -23.94 -13.39
C GLN A 196 4.99 -24.93 -12.97
N ARG A 197 6.24 -24.47 -12.88
CA ARG A 197 7.38 -25.31 -12.54
C ARG A 197 7.51 -25.48 -11.05
N GLN A 198 8.06 -26.62 -10.64
CA GLN A 198 8.33 -26.87 -9.23
C GLN A 198 9.33 -25.85 -8.68
N LEU A 199 8.96 -25.19 -7.58
CA LEU A 199 9.82 -24.24 -6.89
C LEU A 199 10.95 -24.95 -6.13
N SER A 200 12.10 -24.28 -6.06
CA SER A 200 13.15 -24.65 -5.11
C SER A 200 12.71 -24.41 -3.66
N HIS A 201 13.37 -25.04 -2.68
CA HIS A 201 13.09 -24.78 -1.27
C HIS A 201 13.30 -23.31 -0.88
N SER A 202 14.32 -22.66 -1.44
CA SER A 202 14.56 -21.22 -1.22
C SER A 202 13.40 -20.37 -1.74
N ALA A 203 12.92 -20.66 -2.96
CA ALA A 203 11.80 -19.94 -3.56
C ALA A 203 10.48 -20.17 -2.80
N MET A 204 10.24 -21.38 -2.29
CA MET A 204 9.09 -21.63 -1.40
C MET A 204 9.15 -20.85 -0.10
N GLY A 205 10.35 -20.48 0.37
CA GLY A 205 10.55 -19.65 1.57
C GLY A 205 10.20 -18.17 1.37
N LEU A 206 9.96 -17.72 0.13
CA LEU A 206 9.48 -16.37 -0.17
C LEU A 206 7.98 -16.21 0.14
N ILE A 207 7.26 -17.32 0.30
CA ILE A 207 5.81 -17.32 0.55
C ILE A 207 5.60 -17.48 2.06
N VAL A 208 4.85 -16.53 2.64
CA VAL A 208 4.42 -16.64 4.03
C VAL A 208 3.13 -17.45 4.08
N SER A 209 3.14 -18.50 4.89
CA SER A 209 2.00 -19.40 5.07
C SER A 209 1.40 -19.23 6.47
N MET A 210 0.09 -19.07 6.54
CA MET A 210 -0.65 -18.85 7.78
C MET A 210 -1.97 -19.63 7.78
N SER A 211 -2.34 -20.16 8.94
CA SER A 211 -3.62 -20.85 9.15
C SER A 211 -4.05 -20.64 10.59
N TYR A 212 -5.35 -20.49 10.82
CA TYR A 212 -5.98 -20.45 12.13
C TYR A 212 -6.66 -21.78 12.46
N TYR A 213 -7.47 -22.29 11.52
CA TYR A 213 -8.15 -23.57 11.62
C TYR A 213 -7.51 -24.62 10.69
N PRO A 214 -7.64 -25.92 11.00
CA PRO A 214 -7.13 -26.99 10.12
C PRO A 214 -7.69 -27.00 8.69
N ASN A 215 -8.73 -26.21 8.42
CA ASN A 215 -9.40 -26.10 7.14
C ASN A 215 -9.26 -24.72 6.47
N ASP A 216 -8.43 -23.81 7.00
CA ASP A 216 -8.11 -22.52 6.38
C ASP A 216 -6.62 -22.42 6.01
N LEU A 217 -6.31 -21.56 5.04
CA LEU A 217 -4.94 -21.26 4.64
C LEU A 217 -4.86 -19.90 3.97
N ALA A 218 -3.91 -19.07 4.40
CA ALA A 218 -3.48 -17.87 3.71
C ALA A 218 -2.02 -18.03 3.28
N LEU A 219 -1.78 -17.97 1.97
CA LEU A 219 -0.46 -17.90 1.37
C LEU A 219 -0.26 -16.49 0.83
N LEU A 220 0.79 -15.81 1.29
CA LEU A 220 1.06 -14.41 0.98
C LEU A 220 2.37 -14.27 0.22
N SER A 221 2.33 -13.51 -0.86
CA SER A 221 3.48 -13.14 -1.70
C SER A 221 3.45 -11.63 -2.00
N TRP A 222 4.56 -11.12 -2.54
CA TRP A 222 4.73 -9.72 -2.92
C TRP A 222 3.84 -9.31 -4.11
N ASN A 223 3.44 -10.25 -4.98
CA ASN A 223 2.62 -10.01 -6.17
C ASN A 223 1.19 -10.56 -6.08
N GLY A 224 0.86 -11.27 -5.01
CA GLY A 224 -0.48 -11.81 -4.82
C GLY A 224 -0.65 -12.63 -3.55
N ALA A 225 -1.90 -13.03 -3.31
CA ALA A 225 -2.27 -13.89 -2.20
C ALA A 225 -3.19 -15.03 -2.65
N LEU A 226 -3.11 -16.16 -1.94
CA LEU A 226 -4.02 -17.28 -2.10
C LEU A 226 -4.66 -17.62 -0.76
N LEU A 227 -5.98 -17.52 -0.72
CA LEU A 227 -6.80 -17.78 0.46
C LEU A 227 -7.62 -19.05 0.22
N ILE A 228 -7.52 -20.03 1.10
CA ILE A 228 -8.45 -21.15 1.19
C ILE A 228 -9.26 -20.88 2.44
N GLU A 229 -10.50 -20.42 2.28
CA GLU A 229 -11.34 -20.02 3.39
C GLU A 229 -12.80 -20.32 3.06
N PRO A 230 -13.39 -21.36 3.66
CA PRO A 230 -14.79 -21.73 3.42
C PRO A 230 -15.79 -20.78 4.09
N GLU A 231 -15.41 -20.01 5.11
CA GLU A 231 -16.28 -19.03 5.77
C GLU A 231 -16.28 -17.68 5.02
N PRO A 232 -17.39 -17.27 4.37
CA PRO A 232 -17.39 -16.08 3.51
C PRO A 232 -17.05 -14.78 4.25
N LEU A 233 -17.43 -14.67 5.52
CA LEU A 233 -17.11 -13.49 6.32
C LEU A 233 -15.61 -13.40 6.62
N ALA A 234 -14.96 -14.53 6.95
CA ALA A 234 -13.52 -14.58 7.19
C ALA A 234 -12.73 -14.26 5.91
N ALA A 235 -13.15 -14.82 4.77
CA ALA A 235 -12.57 -14.51 3.46
C ALA A 235 -12.67 -13.00 3.15
N ALA A 236 -13.85 -12.42 3.33
CA ALA A 236 -14.07 -11.00 3.09
C ALA A 236 -13.24 -10.08 4.02
N THR A 237 -12.99 -10.51 5.27
CA THR A 237 -12.11 -9.80 6.20
C THR A 237 -10.65 -9.88 5.78
N ALA A 238 -10.14 -11.06 5.41
CA ALA A 238 -8.80 -11.23 4.88
C ALA A 238 -8.57 -10.37 3.62
N VAL A 239 -9.53 -10.39 2.69
CA VAL A 239 -9.49 -9.58 1.47
C VAL A 239 -9.45 -8.08 1.76
N ALA A 240 -10.24 -7.61 2.74
CA ALA A 240 -10.22 -6.20 3.15
C ALA A 240 -8.86 -5.78 3.73
N LEU A 241 -8.20 -6.64 4.52
CA LEU A 241 -6.86 -6.39 5.04
C LEU A 241 -5.80 -6.38 3.95
N ILE A 242 -5.88 -7.31 2.99
CA ILE A 242 -4.98 -7.35 1.83
C ILE A 242 -5.11 -6.08 0.99
N GLU A 243 -6.34 -5.68 0.68
CA GLU A 243 -6.61 -4.45 -0.07
C GLU A 243 -6.03 -3.24 0.67
N PHE A 244 -6.28 -3.12 1.97
CA PHE A 244 -5.78 -2.01 2.76
C PHE A 244 -4.25 -1.98 2.90
N ALA A 245 -3.59 -3.14 3.02
CA ALA A 245 -2.13 -3.21 3.02
C ALA A 245 -1.53 -2.71 1.69
N ASN A 246 -2.18 -3.01 0.56
CA ASN A 246 -1.78 -2.49 -0.74
C ASN A 246 -2.04 -0.98 -0.88
N VAL A 247 -3.12 -0.46 -0.30
CA VAL A 247 -3.34 0.99 -0.21
C VAL A 247 -2.20 1.67 0.53
N GLN A 248 -1.76 1.11 1.66
CA GLN A 248 -0.62 1.67 2.38
C GLN A 248 0.68 1.60 1.58
N LEU A 249 0.94 0.50 0.87
CA LEU A 249 2.10 0.38 -0.01
C LEU A 249 2.10 1.49 -1.08
N LEU A 250 0.96 1.68 -1.77
CA LEU A 250 0.78 2.72 -2.78
C LEU A 250 1.11 4.10 -2.21
N LEU A 251 0.51 4.46 -1.07
CA LEU A 251 0.70 5.77 -0.45
C LEU A 251 2.15 5.99 -0.05
N MET A 252 2.80 5.02 0.61
CA MET A 252 4.20 5.15 1.01
C MET A 252 5.12 5.33 -0.18
N ARG A 253 4.89 4.60 -1.29
CA ARG A 253 5.66 4.76 -2.53
C ARG A 253 5.40 6.10 -3.21
N THR A 254 4.15 6.57 -3.25
CA THR A 254 3.82 7.89 -3.80
C THR A 254 4.49 9.01 -3.01
N TYR A 255 4.43 8.98 -1.67
CA TYR A 255 5.09 10.00 -0.85
C TYR A 255 6.61 9.94 -0.97
N ASP A 256 7.20 8.75 -1.03
CA ASP A 256 8.65 8.59 -1.24
C ASP A 256 9.12 9.25 -2.55
N ALA A 257 8.38 9.03 -3.64
CA ALA A 257 8.66 9.62 -4.95
C ALA A 257 8.40 11.14 -5.00
N GLU A 258 7.38 11.61 -4.28
CA GLU A 258 7.12 13.04 -4.14
C GLU A 258 8.25 13.75 -3.39
N LEU A 259 8.72 13.17 -2.28
CA LEU A 259 9.89 13.67 -1.56
C LEU A 259 11.14 13.65 -2.45
N ASP A 260 11.39 12.59 -3.21
CA ASP A 260 12.55 12.54 -4.13
C ASP A 260 12.53 13.66 -5.18
N THR A 261 11.34 14.13 -5.55
CA THR A 261 11.18 15.23 -6.50
C THR A 261 11.32 16.60 -5.84
N GLN A 262 10.76 16.78 -4.64
CA GLN A 262 10.69 18.08 -3.98
C GLN A 262 11.98 18.43 -3.22
N LEU A 263 12.61 17.46 -2.56
CA LEU A 263 13.76 17.71 -1.67
C LEU A 263 14.97 18.33 -2.36
N PRO A 264 15.43 17.84 -3.54
CA PRO A 264 16.57 18.45 -4.22
C PRO A 264 16.32 19.92 -4.55
N GLN A 265 15.09 20.30 -4.90
CA GLN A 265 14.72 21.68 -5.23
C GLN A 265 14.79 22.57 -3.99
N MET A 266 14.36 22.06 -2.84
CA MET A 266 14.45 22.78 -1.56
C MET A 266 15.89 22.99 -1.14
N TYR A 267 16.73 21.95 -1.19
CA TYR A 267 18.16 22.06 -0.89
C TYR A 267 18.86 23.06 -1.82
N GLN A 268 18.54 23.07 -3.11
CA GLN A 268 19.09 24.07 -4.04
C GLN A 268 18.65 25.50 -3.71
N ARG A 269 17.41 25.71 -3.26
CA ARG A 269 16.94 27.04 -2.82
C ARG A 269 17.69 27.51 -1.58
N ILE A 270 17.87 26.63 -0.60
CA ILE A 270 18.67 26.89 0.61
C ILE A 270 20.10 27.28 0.23
N ALA A 271 20.77 26.49 -0.61
CA ALA A 271 22.16 26.72 -1.01
C ALA A 271 22.34 28.04 -1.79
N ARG A 272 21.37 28.43 -2.63
CA ARG A 272 21.43 29.70 -3.37
C ARG A 272 21.30 30.93 -2.47
N GLU A 273 20.46 30.86 -1.45
CA GLU A 273 20.35 31.94 -0.46
C GLU A 273 21.60 31.99 0.43
N GLN A 274 22.26 30.85 0.69
CA GLN A 274 23.58 30.79 1.35
C GLN A 274 24.74 31.38 0.52
N GLN A 275 24.67 31.42 -0.81
CA GLN A 275 25.77 31.93 -1.65
C GLN A 275 25.73 33.45 -1.88
N ARG A 276 24.65 34.14 -1.52
CA ARG A 276 24.49 35.60 -1.72
C ARG A 276 25.01 36.44 -0.54
N PHE A 277 25.93 35.87 0.24
CA PHE A 277 26.51 36.44 1.44
C PHE A 277 27.46 37.61 1.17
N GLU A 278 26.90 38.81 1.01
CA GLU A 278 27.59 40.07 1.33
C GLU A 278 26.71 41.08 2.09
N LEU A 279 25.43 40.78 2.37
CA LEU A 279 24.53 41.73 3.05
C LEU A 279 23.60 41.08 4.10
N PRO A 280 23.38 41.72 5.25
CA PRO A 280 22.55 41.19 6.34
C PRO A 280 21.06 41.33 5.99
N LEU A 281 20.44 40.28 5.44
CA LEU A 281 19.03 40.29 5.01
C LEU A 281 18.22 39.19 5.72
N VAL A 282 18.00 39.42 7.01
CA VAL A 282 17.25 38.62 8.00
C VAL A 282 15.81 38.23 7.59
N ARG A 283 15.20 38.91 6.60
CA ARG A 283 13.79 38.71 6.21
C ARG A 283 13.55 37.51 5.28
N ARG A 284 14.49 37.13 4.40
CA ARG A 284 14.26 36.05 3.41
C ARG A 284 14.37 34.64 3.99
N TYR A 285 15.25 34.43 4.97
CA TYR A 285 15.39 33.16 5.68
C TYR A 285 14.07 32.74 6.36
N SER A 286 13.30 33.70 6.89
CA SER A 286 12.03 33.41 7.57
C SER A 286 11.01 32.72 6.66
N GLN A 287 10.94 33.08 5.37
CA GLN A 287 9.97 32.51 4.44
C GLN A 287 10.35 31.08 4.03
N LEU A 288 11.64 30.84 3.74
CA LEU A 288 12.14 29.49 3.44
C LEU A 288 11.93 28.54 4.62
N LEU A 289 12.15 29.03 5.86
CA LEU A 289 11.87 28.26 7.05
C LEU A 289 10.37 27.92 7.20
N HIS A 290 9.47 28.84 6.88
CA HIS A 290 8.03 28.56 6.91
C HIS A 290 7.64 27.50 5.87
N ASP A 291 8.21 27.54 4.66
CA ASP A 291 7.95 26.54 3.62
C ASP A 291 8.41 25.13 4.05
N VAL A 292 9.57 25.02 4.70
CA VAL A 292 10.08 23.75 5.23
C VAL A 292 9.23 23.25 6.39
N GLN A 293 8.84 24.12 7.33
CA GLN A 293 7.92 23.74 8.42
C GLN A 293 6.58 23.26 7.88
N ARG A 294 6.05 23.91 6.85
CA ARG A 294 4.80 23.52 6.21
C ARG A 294 4.91 22.13 5.58
N LEU A 295 5.94 21.86 4.78
CA LEU A 295 6.14 20.54 4.19
C LEU A 295 6.28 19.47 5.27
N VAL A 296 7.11 19.73 6.28
CA VAL A 296 7.29 18.79 7.39
C VAL A 296 5.96 18.51 8.08
N ALA A 297 5.15 19.54 8.37
CA ALA A 297 3.84 19.36 8.99
C ALA A 297 2.88 18.56 8.10
N GLU A 298 2.83 18.87 6.81
CA GLU A 298 1.98 18.20 5.82
C GLU A 298 2.31 16.71 5.72
N VAL A 299 3.59 16.35 5.54
CA VAL A 299 3.98 14.94 5.43
C VAL A 299 3.84 14.22 6.78
N THR A 300 4.11 14.89 7.91
CA THR A 300 3.92 14.27 9.24
C THR A 300 2.45 13.97 9.50
N GLN A 301 1.55 14.90 9.18
CA GLN A 301 0.11 14.69 9.30
C GLN A 301 -0.34 13.51 8.45
N VAL A 302 0.23 13.35 7.25
CA VAL A 302 -0.04 12.24 6.34
C VAL A 302 0.46 10.90 6.92
N THR A 303 1.69 10.82 7.41
CA THR A 303 2.22 9.59 8.04
C THR A 303 1.40 9.21 9.27
N GLU A 304 1.08 10.19 10.14
CA GLU A 304 0.21 9.97 11.29
C GLU A 304 -1.18 9.50 10.89
N ARG A 305 -1.72 9.96 9.76
CA ARG A 305 -3.04 9.53 9.25
C ARG A 305 -2.99 8.08 8.79
N VAL A 306 -1.93 7.68 8.08
CA VAL A 306 -1.73 6.28 7.65
C VAL A 306 -1.59 5.35 8.86
N ASP A 307 -0.81 5.76 9.87
CA ASP A 307 -0.60 4.97 11.09
C ASP A 307 -1.89 4.83 11.92
N ASN A 308 -2.73 5.86 11.93
CA ASN A 308 -4.00 5.84 12.66
C ASN A 308 -5.17 5.22 11.87
N ALA A 309 -4.99 4.93 10.57
CA ALA A 309 -6.07 4.48 9.70
C ALA A 309 -6.57 3.05 10.02
N LEU A 310 -5.75 2.22 10.68
CA LEU A 310 -6.17 0.89 11.14
C LEU A 310 -5.93 0.71 12.64
N LYS A 311 -7.02 0.41 13.35
CA LYS A 311 -7.00 -0.06 14.73
C LYS A 311 -7.45 -1.52 14.76
N VAL A 312 -6.49 -2.42 14.80
CA VAL A 312 -6.81 -3.84 15.04
C VAL A 312 -7.00 -4.01 16.54
N THR A 313 -8.25 -4.15 16.96
CA THR A 313 -8.63 -3.87 18.35
C THR A 313 -8.45 -5.08 19.24
N ASP A 314 -8.79 -6.31 18.81
CA ASP A 314 -8.84 -7.44 19.75
C ASP A 314 -8.51 -8.86 19.20
N ASP A 315 -8.27 -9.05 17.88
CA ASP A 315 -7.99 -10.39 17.33
C ASP A 315 -6.49 -10.61 17.00
N VAL A 316 -5.89 -11.62 17.64
CA VAL A 316 -4.48 -11.99 17.47
C VAL A 316 -4.18 -12.52 16.06
N TYR A 317 -5.11 -13.22 15.43
CA TYR A 317 -4.90 -13.79 14.09
C TYR A 317 -4.88 -12.70 13.03
N TRP A 318 -5.88 -11.83 13.03
CA TRP A 318 -5.97 -10.75 12.06
C TRP A 318 -4.81 -9.77 12.19
N ASN A 319 -4.37 -9.48 13.42
CA ASN A 319 -3.14 -8.76 13.68
C ASN A 319 -1.93 -9.40 13.00
N ARG A 320 -1.73 -10.70 13.22
CA ARG A 320 -0.59 -11.43 12.64
C ARG A 320 -0.67 -11.49 11.11
N LEU A 321 -1.85 -11.71 10.54
CA LEU A 321 -2.05 -11.73 9.09
C LEU A 321 -1.70 -10.37 8.48
N TYR A 322 -2.20 -9.31 9.08
CA TYR A 322 -1.92 -7.95 8.63
C TYR A 322 -0.44 -7.57 8.77
N SER A 323 0.19 -7.87 9.91
CA SER A 323 1.64 -7.66 10.07
C SER A 323 2.47 -8.47 9.07
N ALA A 324 2.06 -9.70 8.75
CA ALA A 324 2.70 -10.51 7.72
C ALA A 324 2.55 -9.88 6.33
N LEU A 325 1.37 -9.36 5.99
CA LEU A 325 1.14 -8.63 4.74
C LEU A 325 2.05 -7.41 4.61
N LEU A 326 2.12 -6.56 5.64
CA LEU A 326 2.99 -5.37 5.63
C LEU A 326 4.47 -5.74 5.43
N ASN A 327 4.91 -6.84 6.04
CA ASN A 327 6.28 -7.34 5.88
C ASN A 327 6.54 -7.87 4.46
N VAL A 328 5.64 -8.71 3.94
CA VAL A 328 5.74 -9.31 2.59
C VAL A 328 5.74 -8.23 1.51
N LEU A 329 4.86 -7.22 1.64
CA LEU A 329 4.78 -6.06 0.76
C LEU A 329 5.91 -5.05 1.01
N ARG A 330 6.69 -5.25 2.07
CA ARG A 330 7.78 -4.36 2.52
C ARG A 330 7.33 -2.91 2.74
N VAL A 331 6.10 -2.72 3.22
CA VAL A 331 5.55 -1.38 3.51
C VAL A 331 6.43 -0.64 4.51
N ASP A 332 6.92 -1.33 5.54
CA ASP A 332 7.82 -0.76 6.55
C ASP A 332 9.09 -0.16 5.94
N VAL A 333 9.65 -0.76 4.88
CA VAL A 333 10.87 -0.23 4.23
C VAL A 333 10.61 1.11 3.58
N TRP A 334 9.46 1.27 2.93
CA TRP A 334 9.06 2.53 2.32
C TRP A 334 8.73 3.57 3.38
N ARG A 335 8.02 3.17 4.45
CA ARG A 335 7.74 4.05 5.59
C ARG A 335 9.03 4.57 6.22
N ASP A 336 9.96 3.69 6.58
CA ASP A 336 11.22 4.06 7.21
C ASP A 336 12.06 4.98 6.30
N GLY A 337 11.99 4.78 4.98
CA GLY A 337 12.60 5.66 3.98
C GLY A 337 12.03 7.08 3.99
N VAL A 338 10.69 7.20 4.03
CA VAL A 338 9.98 8.48 4.13
C VAL A 338 10.33 9.19 5.45
N GLU A 339 10.26 8.48 6.58
CA GLU A 339 10.59 9.03 7.89
C GLU A 339 12.03 9.53 7.96
N HIS A 340 12.98 8.77 7.41
CA HIS A 340 14.38 9.16 7.35
C HIS A 340 14.59 10.43 6.51
N LYS A 341 13.94 10.51 5.34
CA LYS A 341 13.95 11.71 4.48
C LYS A 341 13.41 12.93 5.25
N LEU A 342 12.31 12.78 5.98
CA LEU A 342 11.74 13.86 6.81
C LEU A 342 12.65 14.29 7.96
N ALA A 343 13.31 13.33 8.62
CA ALA A 343 14.26 13.62 9.69
C ALA A 343 15.44 14.47 9.19
N LEU A 344 16.02 14.12 8.03
CA LEU A 344 17.12 14.89 7.41
C LEU A 344 16.72 16.35 7.11
N ILE A 345 15.48 16.56 6.66
CA ILE A 345 14.96 17.92 6.40
C ILE A 345 14.84 18.69 7.70
N ARG A 346 14.26 18.08 8.75
CA ARG A 346 14.11 18.72 10.06
C ARG A 346 15.46 19.09 10.67
N GLU A 347 16.46 18.21 10.52
CA GLU A 347 17.83 18.49 10.96
C GLU A 347 18.44 19.66 10.18
N THR A 348 18.38 19.62 8.85
CA THR A 348 18.89 20.71 8.00
C THR A 348 18.21 22.04 8.32
N TYR A 349 16.89 22.02 8.53
CA TYR A 349 16.10 23.16 8.99
C TYR A 349 16.61 23.72 10.32
N SER A 350 16.81 22.86 11.31
CA SER A 350 17.23 23.28 12.66
C SER A 350 18.62 23.93 12.64
N MET A 351 19.54 23.40 11.82
CA MET A 351 20.88 23.96 11.63
C MET A 351 20.81 25.35 10.98
N LEU A 352 20.03 25.50 9.90
CA LEU A 352 19.83 26.78 9.22
C LEU A 352 19.17 27.81 10.14
N HIS A 353 18.24 27.37 10.98
CA HIS A 353 17.56 28.26 11.91
C HIS A 353 18.52 28.78 12.99
N ALA A 354 19.35 27.89 13.54
CA ALA A 354 20.35 28.24 14.54
C ALA A 354 21.39 29.24 13.99
N GLU A 355 21.82 29.07 12.73
CA GLU A 355 22.72 30.00 12.06
C GLU A 355 22.07 31.40 11.90
N ALA A 356 20.80 31.44 11.46
CA ALA A 356 20.07 32.70 11.30
C ALA A 356 19.86 33.43 12.64
N ASP A 357 19.67 32.70 13.75
CA ASP A 357 19.56 33.31 15.07
C ASP A 357 20.91 33.79 15.62
N ALA A 358 22.01 33.08 15.32
CA ALA A 358 23.37 33.55 15.63
C ALA A 358 23.73 34.84 14.87
N GLU A 359 23.34 34.93 13.59
CA GLU A 359 23.49 36.17 12.81
C GLU A 359 22.68 37.33 13.39
N ARG A 360 21.43 37.08 13.80
CA ARG A 360 20.59 38.10 14.46
C ARG A 360 21.22 38.59 15.76
N ALA A 361 21.75 37.68 16.58
CA ALA A 361 22.45 38.04 17.81
C ALA A 361 23.68 38.90 17.52
N SER A 362 24.48 38.52 16.51
CA SER A 362 25.66 39.28 16.07
C SER A 362 25.30 40.67 15.52
N ALA A 363 24.21 40.79 14.75
CA ALA A 363 23.74 42.08 14.24
C ALA A 363 23.27 43.01 15.37
N LEU A 364 22.62 42.45 16.40
CA LEU A 364 22.23 43.19 17.60
C LEU A 364 23.48 43.67 18.36
N GLU A 365 24.52 42.84 18.47
CA GLU A 365 25.80 43.20 19.07
C GLU A 365 26.46 44.37 18.30
N TRP A 366 26.56 44.27 16.98
CA TRP A 366 27.08 45.37 16.14
C TRP A 366 26.26 46.66 16.26
N THR A 367 24.94 46.56 16.38
CA THR A 367 24.07 47.72 16.57
C THR A 367 24.36 48.41 17.90
N VAL A 368 24.56 47.64 18.98
CA VAL A 368 24.96 48.19 20.29
C VAL A 368 26.33 48.84 20.21
N VAL A 369 27.31 48.18 19.57
CA VAL A 369 28.65 48.74 19.37
C VAL A 369 28.60 50.05 18.58
N LEU A 370 27.82 50.12 17.50
CA LEU A 370 27.63 51.33 16.70
C LEU A 370 26.94 52.45 17.48
N LEU A 371 25.93 52.13 18.29
CA LEU A 371 25.26 53.09 19.18
C LEU A 371 26.25 53.71 20.18
N ILE A 372 27.09 52.88 20.81
CA ILE A 372 28.13 53.34 21.74
C ILE A 372 29.14 54.22 21.01
N LEU A 373 29.61 53.79 19.83
CA LEU A 373 30.55 54.56 19.02
C LEU A 373 29.98 55.93 18.63
N PHE A 374 28.72 55.95 18.20
CA PHE A 374 27.99 57.17 17.85
C PHE A 374 27.87 58.13 19.04
N GLU A 375 27.55 57.60 20.23
CA GLU A 375 27.44 58.39 21.45
C GLU A 375 28.80 59.00 21.86
N ILE A 376 29.90 58.24 21.75
CA ILE A 376 31.26 58.73 22.00
C ILE A 376 31.65 59.87 21.04
N VAL A 377 31.40 59.69 19.74
CA VAL A 377 31.70 60.72 18.72
C VAL A 377 30.88 61.99 18.97
N MET A 378 29.59 61.84 19.27
CA MET A 378 28.72 62.98 19.58
C MET A 378 29.13 63.69 20.87
N ALA A 379 29.60 62.96 21.88
CA ALA A 379 30.13 63.55 23.12
C ALA A 379 31.43 64.35 22.86
N LEU A 380 32.33 63.81 22.04
CA LEU A 380 33.58 64.49 21.63
C LEU A 380 33.34 65.74 20.79
N LEU A 381 32.33 65.74 19.91
CA LEU A 381 31.98 66.92 19.10
C LEU A 381 31.25 68.02 19.88
N ARG A 382 30.78 67.72 21.10
CA ARG A 382 30.09 68.68 21.98
C ARG A 382 31.00 69.34 23.02
N HIS A 383 32.26 68.92 23.10
CA HIS A 383 33.35 69.61 23.82
C HIS A 383 34.22 70.37 22.82
#